data_AF-A0A4S1GT60-F1
#
_entry.id   AF-A0A4S1GT60-F1
#
_cell.length_a   1.000
_cell.length_b   1.000
_cell.length_c   1.000
_cell.angle_alpha   90.00
_cell.angle_beta   90.00
_cell.angle_gamma   90.00
#
_symmetry.space_group_name_H-M   'P 1'
#
loop_
_entity.id
_entity.type
_entity.pdbx_description
1 polymer ?
#
loop_
_entity_poly.entity_id
_entity_poly.type
_entity_poly.pdbx_seq_one_letter_code
_entity_poly.pdbx_strand_id
1 'polypeptide(L)'
;MATTPSATALQREARRPVRRIPAPEAEPAAGEDAASIGEAREAAKGCRRCQLWRHATQTVFGEGPEIAEVVFVGEQPGDQEDLAGKPFVGPAG
;
A
#
# COMPACT_ATOMS: atom_id res chain seq x y z
N MET A 1 -27.53 -37.12 36.82
CA MET A 1 -26.56 -37.50 35.76
C MET A 1 -26.84 -36.62 34.55
N ALA A 2 -26.13 -35.50 34.42
CA ALA A 2 -26.28 -34.57 33.31
C ALA A 2 -25.31 -34.94 32.19
N THR A 3 -25.84 -35.28 31.02
CA THR A 3 -25.05 -35.60 29.82
C THR A 3 -24.53 -34.31 29.19
N THR A 4 -23.22 -34.13 29.20
CA THR A 4 -22.53 -33.07 28.45
C THR A 4 -22.54 -33.43 26.95
N PRO A 5 -22.90 -32.52 26.04
CA PRO A 5 -22.78 -32.80 24.62
C PRO A 5 -21.29 -32.90 24.22
N SER A 6 -20.99 -33.83 23.33
CA SER A 6 -19.65 -34.11 22.79
C SER A 6 -19.14 -32.97 21.90
N ALA A 7 -17.85 -32.65 22.04
CA ALA A 7 -17.13 -31.57 21.35
C ALA A 7 -17.03 -31.68 19.82
N THR A 8 -17.70 -32.66 19.19
CA THR A 8 -17.60 -32.93 17.74
C THR A 8 -18.43 -31.96 16.88
N ALA A 9 -19.33 -31.17 17.50
CA ALA A 9 -20.28 -30.33 16.77
C ALA A 9 -19.77 -28.91 16.40
N LEU A 10 -18.54 -28.52 16.76
CA LEU A 10 -18.03 -27.15 16.58
C LEU A 10 -16.97 -26.98 15.47
N GLN A 11 -16.67 -28.01 14.67
CA GLN A 11 -15.53 -27.98 13.74
C GLN A 11 -15.89 -27.85 12.25
N ARG A 12 -17.14 -27.53 11.91
CA ARG A 12 -17.51 -27.22 10.53
C ARG A 12 -17.82 -25.73 10.42
N GLU A 13 -17.28 -25.12 9.36
CA GLU A 13 -17.45 -23.73 8.90
C GLU A 13 -16.43 -22.75 9.52
N ALA A 14 -15.52 -22.10 8.79
CA ALA A 14 -15.55 -21.65 7.40
C ALA A 14 -14.14 -21.57 6.79
N ARG A 15 -13.79 -22.49 5.88
CA ARG A 15 -12.73 -22.21 4.88
C ARG A 15 -13.40 -21.47 3.72
N ARG A 16 -13.55 -20.16 3.87
CA ARG A 16 -13.97 -19.28 2.77
C ARG A 16 -12.88 -19.38 1.69
N PRO A 17 -13.20 -19.77 0.44
CA PRO A 17 -12.20 -19.75 -0.61
C PRO A 17 -11.82 -18.29 -0.83
N VAL A 18 -10.62 -17.92 -0.38
CA VAL A 18 -10.02 -16.63 -0.71
C VAL A 18 -9.78 -16.68 -2.22
N ARG A 19 -10.66 -16.04 -2.99
CA ARG A 19 -10.39 -15.77 -4.41
C ARG A 19 -9.08 -14.99 -4.43
N ARG A 20 -8.00 -15.65 -4.84
CA ARG A 20 -6.75 -14.98 -5.17
C ARG A 20 -7.04 -14.14 -6.40
N ILE A 21 -7.04 -12.83 -6.25
CA ILE A 21 -7.04 -11.92 -7.38
C ILE A 21 -5.66 -12.12 -8.03
N PRO A 22 -5.58 -12.60 -9.28
CA PRO A 22 -4.30 -12.69 -9.97
C PRO A 22 -3.71 -11.28 -10.04
N ALA A 23 -2.45 -11.14 -9.63
CA ALA A 23 -1.74 -9.89 -9.77
C ALA A 23 -1.76 -9.51 -11.27
N PRO A 24 -2.01 -8.24 -11.62
CA PRO A 24 -1.84 -7.81 -12.99
C PRO A 24 -0.40 -8.10 -13.41
N GLU A 25 -0.23 -8.63 -14.61
CA GLU A 25 1.09 -8.84 -15.21
C GLU A 25 1.79 -7.48 -15.25
N ALA A 26 2.90 -7.37 -14.51
CA ALA A 26 3.61 -6.11 -14.35
C ALA A 26 4.33 -5.79 -15.67
N GLU A 27 3.80 -4.82 -16.42
CA GLU A 27 4.57 -4.09 -17.43
C GLU A 27 5.79 -3.45 -16.75
N PRO A 28 6.97 -3.43 -17.40
CA PRO A 28 8.18 -2.89 -16.80
C PRO A 28 7.90 -1.46 -16.36
N ALA A 29 8.10 -1.26 -15.07
CA ALA A 29 7.67 -0.10 -14.36
C ALA A 29 8.62 1.06 -14.57
N ALA A 30 8.08 2.23 -14.92
CA ALA A 30 8.83 3.47 -14.85
C ALA A 30 9.48 3.59 -13.46
N GLY A 31 10.82 3.58 -13.43
CA GLY A 31 11.64 3.60 -12.23
C GLY A 31 12.28 2.28 -11.79
N GLU A 32 12.09 1.16 -12.50
CA GLU A 32 12.77 -0.12 -12.18
C GLU A 32 14.30 -0.04 -12.25
N ASP A 33 14.82 0.80 -13.14
CA ASP A 33 16.26 1.03 -13.32
C ASP A 33 16.76 2.29 -12.56
N ALA A 34 15.96 2.87 -11.66
CA ALA A 34 16.38 4.06 -10.92
C ALA A 34 17.61 3.76 -10.03
N ALA A 35 18.70 4.49 -10.25
CA ALA A 35 19.95 4.34 -9.53
C ALA A 35 20.03 5.24 -8.28
N SER A 36 19.03 6.10 -8.05
CA SER A 36 18.95 6.99 -6.88
C SER A 36 17.51 7.26 -6.42
N ILE A 37 17.36 7.75 -5.18
CA ILE A 37 16.06 8.19 -4.64
C ILE A 37 15.49 9.35 -5.47
N GLY A 38 16.37 10.25 -5.95
CA GLY A 38 15.99 11.34 -6.84
C GLY A 38 15.38 10.84 -8.16
N GLU A 39 16.04 9.89 -8.82
CA GLU A 39 15.52 9.28 -10.05
C GLU A 39 14.20 8.53 -9.82
N ALA A 40 14.10 7.79 -8.72
CA ALA A 40 12.86 7.11 -8.35
C ALA A 40 11.70 8.11 -8.11
N ARG A 41 11.99 9.26 -7.47
CA ARG A 41 11.02 10.34 -7.27
C ARG A 41 10.55 10.92 -8.59
N GLU A 42 11.46 11.20 -9.53
CA GLU A 42 11.08 11.71 -10.85
C GLU A 42 10.24 10.71 -11.64
N ALA A 43 10.60 9.43 -11.62
CA ALA A 43 9.82 8.39 -12.28
C ALA A 43 8.41 8.25 -11.68
N ALA A 44 8.25 8.45 -10.36
CA ALA A 44 6.99 8.33 -9.67
C ALA A 44 5.99 9.45 -10.01
N LYS A 45 6.44 10.69 -10.24
CA LYS A 45 5.57 11.87 -10.52
C LYS A 45 4.56 11.64 -11.65
N GLY A 46 4.93 10.88 -12.67
CA GLY A 46 4.10 10.58 -13.83
C GLY A 46 3.51 9.17 -13.84
N CYS A 47 3.57 8.44 -12.72
CA CYS A 47 3.23 7.02 -12.70
C CYS A 47 1.75 6.77 -13.03
N ARG A 48 1.50 5.90 -14.01
CA ARG A 48 0.13 5.51 -14.43
C ARG A 48 -0.14 4.00 -14.38
N ARG A 49 0.67 3.27 -13.60
CA ARG A 49 0.65 1.79 -13.56
C ARG A 49 -0.58 1.18 -12.89
N CYS A 50 -1.34 1.95 -12.13
CA CYS A 50 -2.61 1.51 -11.54
C CYS A 50 -3.67 2.61 -11.70
N GLN A 51 -4.92 2.38 -11.33
CA GLN A 51 -5.98 3.38 -11.56
C GLN A 51 -5.93 4.59 -10.59
N LEU A 52 -5.11 4.54 -9.53
CA LEU A 52 -5.07 5.56 -8.47
C LEU A 52 -4.66 6.95 -8.98
N TRP A 53 -3.84 7.03 -10.03
CA TRP A 53 -3.42 8.31 -10.60
C TRP A 53 -4.59 9.14 -11.15
N ARG A 54 -5.72 8.50 -11.49
CA ARG A 54 -6.83 9.18 -12.20
C ARG A 54 -7.51 10.25 -11.37
N HIS A 55 -7.50 10.09 -10.05
CA HIS A 55 -8.28 10.93 -9.13
C HIS A 55 -7.43 11.61 -8.05
N ALA A 56 -6.18 11.18 -7.87
CA ALA A 56 -5.22 11.91 -7.03
C ALA A 56 -4.86 13.26 -7.67
N THR A 57 -4.61 14.26 -6.83
CA THR A 57 -4.07 15.56 -7.28
C THR A 57 -2.64 15.37 -7.79
N GLN A 58 -1.83 14.60 -7.08
CA GLN A 58 -0.44 14.36 -7.40
C GLN A 58 0.11 13.12 -6.69
N THR A 59 1.29 12.66 -7.11
CA THR A 59 2.02 11.66 -6.34
C THR A 59 2.61 12.30 -5.08
N VAL A 60 2.36 11.68 -3.93
CA VAL A 60 3.07 11.97 -2.69
C VAL A 60 4.19 10.93 -2.53
N PHE A 61 5.42 11.36 -2.79
CA PHE A 61 6.60 10.51 -2.59
C PHE A 61 7.09 10.63 -1.14
N GLY A 62 8.03 9.76 -0.74
CA GLY A 62 8.68 9.87 0.58
C GLY A 62 9.54 11.13 0.72
N GLU A 63 9.72 11.61 1.95
CA GLU A 63 10.61 12.72 2.29
C GLU A 63 11.54 12.32 3.44
N GLY A 64 12.76 12.84 3.44
CA GLY A 64 13.76 12.58 4.48
C GLY A 64 15.19 12.54 3.93
N PRO A 65 16.19 12.35 4.81
CA PRO A 65 17.58 12.17 4.41
C PRO A 65 17.78 10.90 3.58
N GLU A 66 18.66 10.93 2.58
CA GLU A 66 18.97 9.76 1.74
C GLU A 66 19.61 8.61 2.53
N ILE A 67 20.31 8.95 3.63
CA ILE A 67 21.02 8.01 4.50
C ILE A 67 20.34 7.88 5.87
N ALA A 68 19.00 7.95 5.93
CA ALA A 68 18.26 7.79 7.17
C ALA A 68 18.47 6.38 7.77
N GLU A 69 18.70 6.30 9.08
CA GLU A 69 18.85 5.03 9.80
C GLU A 69 17.50 4.30 9.99
N VAL A 70 16.40 5.07 9.98
CA VAL A 70 15.03 4.57 10.17
C VAL A 70 14.12 5.16 9.11
N VAL A 71 13.24 4.33 8.56
CA VAL A 71 12.23 4.73 7.56
C VAL A 71 10.84 4.37 8.10
N PHE A 72 9.91 5.33 8.04
CA PHE A 72 8.50 5.12 8.36
C PHE A 72 7.70 4.91 7.06
N VAL A 73 6.90 3.85 7.02
CA VAL A 73 6.07 3.50 5.85
C VAL A 73 4.62 3.40 6.28
N GLY A 74 3.78 4.30 5.74
CA GLY A 74 2.34 4.29 5.94
C GLY A 74 1.60 3.45 4.89
N GLU A 75 0.27 3.55 4.86
CA GLU A 75 -0.56 2.86 3.86
C GLU A 75 -0.61 3.61 2.52
N GLN A 76 -1.17 4.82 2.52
CA GLN A 76 -1.36 5.67 1.35
C GLN A 76 -1.50 7.14 1.77
N PRO A 77 -1.34 8.11 0.85
CA PRO A 77 -1.64 9.52 1.12
C PRO A 77 -3.13 9.72 1.42
N GLY A 78 -3.45 10.51 2.44
CA GLY A 78 -4.81 11.01 2.68
C GLY A 78 -5.09 12.30 1.89
N ASP A 79 -6.22 12.92 2.19
CA ASP A 79 -6.67 14.16 1.53
C ASP A 79 -5.67 15.31 1.71
N GLN A 80 -5.18 15.53 2.94
CA GLN A 80 -4.22 16.61 3.21
C GLN A 80 -2.86 16.32 2.57
N GLU A 81 -2.40 15.08 2.60
CA GLU A 81 -1.16 14.67 1.94
C GLU A 81 -1.24 14.86 0.42
N ASP A 82 -2.33 14.42 -0.22
CA ASP A 82 -2.54 14.55 -1.66
C ASP A 82 -2.52 16.02 -2.10
N LEU A 83 -3.21 16.89 -1.37
CA LEU A 83 -3.24 18.32 -1.66
C LEU A 83 -1.89 19.01 -1.37
N ALA A 84 -1.20 18.63 -0.30
CA ALA A 84 0.09 19.23 0.07
C ALA A 84 1.27 18.69 -0.74
N GLY A 85 1.15 17.50 -1.31
CA GLY A 85 2.26 16.80 -1.96
C GLY A 85 3.28 16.23 -0.99
N LYS A 86 2.93 16.09 0.30
CA LYS A 86 3.84 15.71 1.39
C LYS A 86 3.29 14.57 2.24
N PRO A 87 4.10 13.62 2.69
CA PRO A 87 3.63 12.52 3.54
C PRO A 87 3.40 12.98 4.98
N PHE A 88 2.42 12.38 5.67
CA PHE A 88 2.16 12.55 7.11
C PHE A 88 1.95 14.02 7.56
N VAL A 89 1.08 14.77 6.87
CA VAL A 89 0.77 16.18 7.24
C VAL A 89 -0.62 16.36 7.83
N GLY A 90 -1.50 15.37 7.66
CA GLY A 90 -2.82 15.33 8.27
C GLY A 90 -2.79 14.86 9.73
N PRO A 91 -3.96 14.70 10.38
CA PRO A 91 -4.06 14.44 11.82
C PRO A 91 -3.39 13.15 12.33
N ALA A 92 -3.10 12.21 11.44
CA ALA A 92 -2.46 10.94 11.78
C ALA A 92 -0.92 10.99 11.71
N GLY A 93 -0.36 11.99 11.04
CA GLY A 93 1.08 12.27 10.99
C GLY A 93 1.54 13.04 12.22
#